data_AF-A0A951LBM2-F1
#
_entry.id   AF-A0A951LBM2-F1
#
_cell.length_a   1.000
_cell.length_b   1.000
_cell.length_c   1.000
_cell.angle_alpha   90.00
_cell.angle_beta   90.00
_cell.angle_gamma   90.00
#
_symmetry.space_group_name_H-M   'P 1'
#
loop_
_entity.id
_entity.type
_entity.pdbx_description
1 polymer ?
#
loop_
_entity_poly.entity_id
_entity_poly.type
_entity_poly.pdbx_seq_one_letter_code
_entity_poly.pdbx_strand_id
1 'polypeptide(L)'
;MGDSGEERVVEHLRDAHAIEEQALKQLERAVELANDDQIEQVYREHLEETHEHEKLVRERLEAHDHEPSAVKDLTMRSGAVGLRQLADIAPETPVKLAMHFYAFEHLEIANYELLGRIARGAGDDETAQAAEKILEQERAAAEKVAETFDRAAELLLEAEESEGEEGSDSGSEEASREKEEAKS
;
A
#
# COMPACT_ATOMS: atom_id res chain seq x y z
N MET A 1 -31.15 -4.92 18.73
CA MET A 1 -29.81 -5.47 18.46
C MET A 1 -29.45 -5.42 16.97
N GLY A 2 -30.41 -5.32 16.03
CA GLY A 2 -30.11 -5.20 14.59
C GLY A 2 -29.39 -3.91 14.18
N ASP A 3 -29.75 -2.76 14.75
CA ASP A 3 -29.27 -1.43 14.33
C ASP A 3 -27.75 -1.21 14.57
N SER A 4 -27.19 -1.79 15.63
CA SER A 4 -25.77 -1.60 15.97
C SER A 4 -24.82 -2.53 15.20
N GLY A 5 -25.32 -3.64 14.64
CA GLY A 5 -24.48 -4.58 13.89
C GLY A 5 -24.21 -4.07 12.48
N GLU A 6 -25.29 -3.66 11.81
CA GLU A 6 -25.27 -3.07 10.47
C GLU A 6 -24.48 -1.75 10.43
N GLU A 7 -24.70 -0.83 11.39
CA GLU A 7 -23.91 0.42 11.46
C GLU A 7 -22.40 0.14 11.52
N ARG A 8 -21.99 -0.90 12.26
CA ARG A 8 -20.58 -1.29 12.39
C ARG A 8 -20.06 -1.91 11.10
N VAL A 9 -20.84 -2.73 10.40
CA VAL A 9 -20.46 -3.25 9.08
C VAL A 9 -20.23 -2.10 8.09
N VAL A 10 -21.16 -1.14 8.04
CA VAL A 10 -21.05 0.03 7.15
C VAL A 10 -19.84 0.90 7.50
N GLU A 11 -19.57 1.13 8.80
CA GLU A 11 -18.37 1.86 9.24
C GLU A 11 -17.09 1.19 8.72
N HIS A 12 -16.96 -0.12 8.90
CA HIS A 12 -15.77 -0.86 8.48
C HIS A 12 -15.66 -1.04 6.95
N LEU A 13 -16.78 -1.10 6.23
CA LEU A 13 -16.79 -1.06 4.78
C LEU A 13 -16.32 0.30 4.24
N ARG A 14 -16.66 1.41 4.90
CA ARG A 14 -16.16 2.74 4.53
C ARG A 14 -14.67 2.87 4.78
N ASP A 15 -14.18 2.32 5.89
CA ASP A 15 -12.74 2.25 6.17
C ASP A 15 -12.02 1.41 5.10
N ALA A 16 -12.55 0.23 4.75
CA ALA A 16 -12.02 -0.60 3.68
C ALA A 16 -11.96 0.14 2.34
N HIS A 17 -13.06 0.78 1.92
CA HIS A 17 -13.10 1.54 0.67
C HIS A 17 -12.05 2.66 0.63
N ALA A 18 -11.87 3.39 1.74
CA ALA A 18 -10.86 4.43 1.82
C ALA A 18 -9.43 3.87 1.75
N ILE A 19 -9.20 2.69 2.33
CA ILE A 19 -7.93 1.96 2.24
C ILE A 19 -7.66 1.56 0.78
N GLU A 20 -8.62 0.94 0.10
CA GLU A 20 -8.51 0.52 -1.31
C GLU A 20 -8.22 1.71 -2.25
N GLU A 21 -8.96 2.82 -2.11
CA GLU A 21 -8.71 4.04 -2.90
C GLU A 21 -7.31 4.63 -2.67
N GLN A 22 -6.74 4.40 -1.48
CA GLN A 22 -5.39 4.82 -1.15
C GLN A 22 -4.35 3.81 -1.66
N ALA A 23 -4.64 2.50 -1.63
CA ALA A 23 -3.82 1.44 -2.19
C ALA A 23 -3.61 1.66 -3.69
N LEU A 24 -4.70 1.87 -4.44
CA LEU A 24 -4.68 2.13 -5.88
C LEU A 24 -3.71 3.26 -6.27
N LYS A 25 -3.83 4.42 -5.62
CA LYS A 25 -2.97 5.58 -5.91
C LYS A 25 -1.51 5.31 -5.62
N GLN A 26 -1.23 4.55 -4.56
CA GLN A 26 0.15 4.21 -4.18
C GLN A 26 0.74 3.18 -5.14
N LEU A 27 -0.03 2.17 -5.53
CA LEU A 27 0.38 1.13 -6.47
C LEU A 27 0.64 1.71 -7.87
N GLU A 28 -0.23 2.60 -8.36
CA GLU A 28 0.00 3.35 -9.61
C GLU A 28 1.35 4.07 -9.57
N ARG A 29 1.64 4.77 -8.46
CA ARG A 29 2.91 5.47 -8.28
C ARG A 29 4.10 4.53 -8.13
N ALA A 30 3.93 3.39 -7.47
CA ALA A 30 4.98 2.41 -7.25
C ALA A 30 5.40 1.73 -8.56
N VAL A 31 4.45 1.42 -9.45
CA VAL A 31 4.72 0.91 -10.80
C VAL A 31 5.57 1.92 -11.59
N GLU A 32 5.32 3.22 -11.47
CA GLU A 32 6.15 4.25 -12.11
C GLU A 32 7.56 4.38 -11.52
N LEU A 33 7.74 4.04 -10.24
CA LEU A 33 8.98 4.27 -9.48
C LEU A 33 9.86 3.03 -9.29
N ALA A 34 9.35 1.82 -9.57
CA ALA A 34 10.03 0.57 -9.25
C ALA A 34 11.44 0.48 -9.87
N ASN A 35 11.61 0.95 -11.11
CA ASN A 35 12.88 0.93 -11.86
C ASN A 35 13.57 -0.46 -11.90
N ASP A 36 12.80 -1.54 -11.69
CA ASP A 36 13.24 -2.93 -11.72
C ASP A 36 12.04 -3.80 -12.14
N ASP A 37 12.23 -4.61 -13.19
CA ASP A 37 11.15 -5.38 -13.83
C ASP A 37 10.48 -6.38 -12.86
N GLN A 38 11.24 -6.96 -11.92
CA GLN A 38 10.71 -7.94 -10.96
C GLN A 38 9.81 -7.25 -9.95
N ILE A 39 10.24 -6.11 -9.41
CA ILE A 39 9.48 -5.33 -8.43
C ILE A 39 8.24 -4.72 -9.08
N GLU A 40 8.39 -4.17 -10.28
CA GLU A 40 7.30 -3.56 -11.05
C GLU A 40 6.17 -4.56 -11.33
N GLN A 41 6.52 -5.80 -11.70
CA GLN A 41 5.54 -6.83 -11.99
C GLN A 41 4.67 -7.17 -10.78
N VAL A 42 5.26 -7.25 -9.57
CA VAL A 42 4.52 -7.50 -8.33
C VAL A 42 3.48 -6.41 -8.08
N TYR A 43 3.85 -5.14 -8.21
CA TYR A 43 2.93 -4.02 -8.00
C TYR A 43 1.86 -3.91 -9.09
N ARG A 44 2.18 -4.24 -10.34
CA ARG A 44 1.20 -4.24 -11.43
C ARG A 44 0.14 -5.33 -11.23
N GLU A 45 0.56 -6.54 -10.87
CA GLU A 45 -0.38 -7.62 -10.55
C GLU A 45 -1.30 -7.25 -9.39
N HIS A 46 -0.72 -6.69 -8.33
CA HIS A 46 -1.51 -6.30 -7.18
C HIS A 46 -2.47 -5.14 -7.49
N LEU A 47 -2.05 -4.13 -8.28
CA LEU A 47 -2.92 -3.05 -8.74
C LEU A 47 -4.17 -3.55 -9.46
N GLU A 48 -4.04 -4.60 -10.29
CA GLU A 48 -5.19 -5.23 -10.95
C GLU A 48 -6.14 -5.91 -9.96
N GLU A 49 -5.61 -6.56 -8.93
CA GLU A 49 -6.39 -7.18 -7.85
C GLU A 49 -7.12 -6.13 -7.02
N THR A 50 -6.43 -5.07 -6.59
CA THR A 50 -6.97 -3.95 -5.81
C THR A 50 -8.11 -3.23 -6.52
N HIS A 51 -8.10 -3.14 -7.85
CA HIS A 51 -9.24 -2.61 -8.60
C HIS A 51 -10.52 -3.44 -8.43
N GLU A 52 -10.39 -4.77 -8.38
CA GLU A 52 -11.54 -5.65 -8.12
C GLU A 52 -11.94 -5.64 -6.64
N HIS A 53 -10.99 -5.42 -5.72
CA HIS A 53 -11.25 -5.23 -4.30
C HIS A 53 -12.08 -3.98 -4.03
N GLU A 54 -11.62 -2.80 -4.51
CA GLU A 54 -12.36 -1.53 -4.42
C GLU A 54 -13.80 -1.71 -4.89
N LYS A 55 -13.97 -2.30 -6.08
CA LYS A 55 -15.28 -2.51 -6.68
C LYS A 55 -16.16 -3.40 -5.82
N LEU A 56 -15.62 -4.49 -5.29
CA LEU A 56 -16.37 -5.40 -4.42
C LEU A 56 -16.80 -4.69 -3.12
N VAL A 57 -15.92 -3.91 -2.50
CA VAL A 57 -16.26 -3.14 -1.29
C VAL A 57 -17.31 -2.07 -1.59
N ARG A 58 -17.21 -1.38 -2.71
CA ARG A 58 -18.20 -0.39 -3.15
C ARG A 58 -19.57 -1.02 -3.40
N GLU A 59 -19.61 -2.17 -4.08
CA GLU A 59 -20.86 -2.94 -4.27
C GLU A 59 -21.47 -3.37 -2.92
N ARG A 60 -20.65 -3.73 -1.93
CA ARG A 60 -21.12 -4.00 -0.57
C ARG A 60 -21.67 -2.77 0.13
N LEU A 61 -21.01 -1.62 0.04
CA LEU A 61 -21.52 -0.35 0.57
C LEU A 61 -22.88 0.02 -0.02
N GLU A 62 -23.00 -0.05 -1.35
CA GLU A 62 -24.25 0.23 -2.06
C GLU A 62 -25.41 -0.69 -1.61
N ALA A 63 -25.12 -1.94 -1.27
CA ALA A 63 -26.11 -2.90 -0.77
C ALA A 63 -26.69 -2.53 0.61
N HIS A 64 -25.92 -1.83 1.46
CA HIS A 64 -26.37 -1.34 2.77
C HIS A 64 -27.12 0.00 2.71
N ASP A 65 -27.07 0.73 1.59
CA ASP A 65 -27.72 2.02 1.39
C ASP A 65 -29.11 1.91 0.67
N HIS A 66 -29.78 0.75 0.76
CA HIS A 66 -31.02 0.44 0.02
C HIS A 66 -32.35 0.99 0.60
N GLU A 67 -32.35 1.88 1.58
CA GLU A 67 -33.46 2.83 1.81
C GLU A 67 -32.97 4.29 1.74
N PRO A 68 -33.69 5.20 1.04
CA PRO A 68 -33.23 6.56 0.81
C PRO A 68 -33.44 7.43 2.07
N SER A 69 -32.63 7.26 3.12
CA SER A 69 -32.58 8.20 4.24
C SER A 69 -31.46 7.90 5.25
N ALA A 70 -30.19 8.12 4.91
CA ALA A 70 -29.16 8.37 5.92
C ALA A 70 -27.97 9.20 5.42
N VAL A 71 -28.18 10.15 4.49
CA VAL A 71 -27.17 11.16 4.08
C VAL A 71 -26.96 12.22 5.19
N LYS A 72 -26.99 11.81 6.45
CA LYS A 72 -26.84 12.73 7.57
C LYS A 72 -26.05 12.09 8.69
N ASP A 73 -24.80 11.73 8.40
CA ASP A 73 -23.70 11.79 9.37
C ASP A 73 -22.30 11.61 8.73
N LEU A 74 -22.13 12.03 7.46
CA LEU A 74 -20.82 11.96 6.78
C LEU A 74 -19.83 13.07 7.20
N THR A 75 -20.15 13.87 8.21
CA THR A 75 -19.37 15.08 8.51
C THR A 75 -18.32 14.89 9.61
N MET A 76 -18.38 13.85 10.46
CA MET A 76 -17.49 13.77 11.63
C MET A 76 -17.16 12.31 12.03
N ARG A 77 -16.28 11.59 11.33
CA ARG A 77 -15.62 10.43 11.96
C ARG A 77 -14.11 10.38 11.65
N SER A 78 -13.36 10.41 12.74
CA SER A 78 -11.92 10.58 12.92
C SER A 78 -11.09 9.32 12.67
N GLY A 79 -11.55 8.39 11.84
CA GLY A 79 -10.85 7.13 11.52
C GLY A 79 -9.69 7.30 10.54
N ALA A 80 -9.81 8.25 9.61
CA ALA A 80 -8.79 8.53 8.59
C ALA A 80 -7.47 9.11 9.13
N VAL A 81 -7.38 9.49 10.40
CA VAL A 81 -6.19 10.15 10.98
C VAL A 81 -5.00 9.18 11.11
N GLY A 82 -5.25 7.88 11.22
CA GLY A 82 -4.20 6.85 11.19
C GLY A 82 -3.68 6.54 9.79
N LEU A 83 -4.61 6.40 8.82
CA LEU A 83 -4.31 6.10 7.41
C LEU A 83 -3.54 7.22 6.70
N ARG A 84 -3.88 8.47 7.04
CA ARG A 84 -3.24 9.66 6.46
C ARG A 84 -1.74 9.76 6.79
N GLN A 85 -1.28 9.19 7.90
CA GLN A 85 0.13 9.21 8.28
C GLN A 85 1.00 8.22 7.49
N LEU A 86 0.42 7.12 6.98
CA LEU A 86 1.11 6.23 6.02
C LEU A 86 1.07 6.81 4.59
N ALA A 87 0.08 7.64 4.25
CA ALA A 87 -0.10 8.22 2.92
C ALA A 87 0.94 9.30 2.53
N ASP A 88 1.50 10.01 3.52
CA ASP A 88 2.36 11.18 3.27
C ASP A 88 3.85 10.83 3.02
N ILE A 89 4.19 9.55 2.94
CA ILE A 89 5.56 9.10 2.66
C ILE A 89 5.50 8.09 1.51
N ALA A 90 5.42 8.57 0.27
CA ALA A 90 5.80 7.76 -0.88
C ALA A 90 7.34 7.69 -0.88
N PRO A 91 7.92 6.53 -0.58
CA PRO A 91 9.36 6.47 -0.47
C PRO A 91 10.06 6.51 -1.83
N GLU A 92 11.14 7.28 -1.91
CA GLU A 92 11.92 7.56 -3.13
C GLU A 92 12.82 6.39 -3.60
N THR A 93 12.84 5.24 -2.92
CA THR A 93 13.75 4.12 -3.26
C THR A 93 13.03 2.76 -3.25
N PRO A 94 13.44 1.79 -4.10
CA PRO A 94 12.85 0.45 -4.14
C PRO A 94 12.78 -0.28 -2.78
N VAL A 95 13.83 -0.19 -1.95
CA VAL A 95 13.83 -0.76 -0.59
C VAL A 95 12.72 -0.20 0.27
N LYS A 96 12.56 1.12 0.24
CA LYS A 96 11.56 1.76 1.06
C LYS A 96 10.15 1.49 0.52
N LEU A 97 9.99 1.29 -0.81
CA LEU A 97 8.72 0.82 -1.41
C LEU A 97 8.37 -0.58 -0.93
N ALA A 98 9.29 -1.54 -0.99
CA ALA A 98 9.04 -2.91 -0.56
C ALA A 98 8.63 -3.00 0.92
N MET A 99 9.36 -2.33 1.82
CA MET A 99 9.02 -2.27 3.24
C MET A 99 7.65 -1.61 3.48
N HIS A 100 7.36 -0.52 2.76
CA HIS A 100 6.12 0.22 2.88
C HIS A 100 4.92 -0.61 2.45
N PHE A 101 4.96 -1.19 1.24
CA PHE A 101 3.87 -2.04 0.75
C PHE A 101 3.69 -3.25 1.63
N TYR A 102 4.75 -3.92 2.07
CA TYR A 102 4.61 -5.03 3.02
C TYR A 102 3.86 -4.62 4.29
N ALA A 103 4.16 -3.44 4.87
CA ALA A 103 3.43 -2.95 6.02
C ALA A 103 1.96 -2.59 5.68
N PHE A 104 1.72 -2.07 4.48
CA PHE A 104 0.40 -1.72 3.99
C PHE A 104 -0.49 -2.96 3.77
N GLU A 105 0.04 -4.03 3.17
CA GLU A 105 -0.68 -5.30 3.02
C GLU A 105 -1.11 -5.86 4.38
N HIS A 106 -0.27 -5.77 5.41
CA HIS A 106 -0.63 -6.23 6.75
C HIS A 106 -1.70 -5.37 7.43
N LEU A 107 -1.82 -4.10 7.05
CA LEU A 107 -2.94 -3.26 7.46
C LEU A 107 -4.25 -3.72 6.80
N GLU A 108 -4.22 -4.03 5.50
CA GLU A 108 -5.37 -4.55 4.75
C GLU A 108 -5.81 -5.92 5.26
N ILE A 109 -4.87 -6.84 5.47
CA ILE A 109 -5.10 -8.13 6.13
C ILE A 109 -5.81 -7.92 7.47
N ALA A 110 -5.32 -7.03 8.33
CA ALA A 110 -5.94 -6.76 9.62
C ALA A 110 -7.36 -6.18 9.49
N ASN A 111 -7.56 -5.30 8.51
CA ASN A 111 -8.86 -4.68 8.24
C ASN A 111 -9.88 -5.72 7.76
N TYR A 112 -9.53 -6.56 6.79
CA TYR A 112 -10.43 -7.59 6.25
C TYR A 112 -10.69 -8.73 7.24
N GLU A 113 -9.71 -9.11 8.05
CA GLU A 113 -9.92 -10.01 9.19
C GLU A 113 -11.00 -9.47 10.14
N LEU A 114 -10.92 -8.19 10.49
CA LEU A 114 -11.88 -7.56 11.39
C LEU A 114 -13.27 -7.43 10.73
N LEU A 115 -13.33 -6.90 9.50
CA LEU A 115 -14.56 -6.73 8.74
C LEU A 115 -15.31 -8.05 8.59
N GLY A 116 -14.62 -9.12 8.17
CA GLY A 116 -15.26 -10.43 7.99
C GLY A 116 -15.85 -10.99 9.29
N ARG A 117 -15.22 -10.75 10.45
CA ARG A 117 -15.76 -11.16 11.76
C ARG A 117 -16.97 -10.33 12.18
N ILE A 118 -16.92 -9.01 11.95
CA ILE A 118 -18.03 -8.11 12.25
C ILE A 118 -19.24 -8.45 11.38
N ALA A 119 -19.03 -8.64 10.07
CA ALA A 119 -20.07 -9.03 9.12
C ALA A 119 -20.75 -10.35 9.52
N ARG A 120 -19.97 -11.41 9.82
CA ARG A 120 -20.54 -12.68 10.35
C ARG A 120 -21.30 -12.48 11.66
N GLY A 121 -20.78 -11.66 12.56
CA GLY A 121 -21.45 -11.35 13.83
C GLY A 121 -22.77 -10.59 13.65
N ALA A 122 -22.89 -9.81 12.59
CA ALA A 122 -24.10 -9.08 12.20
C ALA A 122 -25.06 -9.91 11.33
N GLY A 123 -24.66 -11.09 10.87
CA GLY A 123 -25.44 -11.94 9.96
C GLY A 123 -25.38 -11.51 8.49
N ASP A 124 -24.39 -10.68 8.12
CA ASP A 124 -24.12 -10.28 6.74
C ASP A 124 -23.10 -11.24 6.12
N ASP A 125 -23.58 -12.40 5.69
CA ASP A 125 -22.76 -13.45 5.09
C ASP A 125 -22.15 -13.04 3.74
N GLU A 126 -22.79 -12.10 3.02
CA GLU A 126 -22.29 -11.60 1.74
C GLU A 126 -21.04 -10.74 1.93
N THR A 127 -21.07 -9.79 2.87
CA THR A 127 -19.89 -8.98 3.20
C THR A 127 -18.78 -9.83 3.82
N ALA A 128 -19.15 -10.84 4.63
CA ALA A 128 -18.16 -11.76 5.18
C ALA A 128 -17.41 -12.55 4.10
N GLN A 129 -18.11 -13.02 3.07
CA GLN A 129 -17.50 -13.74 1.93
C GLN A 129 -16.66 -12.80 1.08
N ALA A 130 -17.11 -11.56 0.85
CA ALA A 130 -16.32 -10.55 0.15
C ALA A 130 -15.00 -10.27 0.88
N ALA A 131 -15.06 -10.04 2.20
CA ALA A 131 -13.87 -9.80 3.02
C ALA A 131 -12.92 -11.01 3.04
N GLU A 132 -13.45 -12.24 3.07
CA GLU A 132 -12.63 -13.46 3.03
C GLU A 132 -11.90 -13.62 1.69
N LYS A 133 -12.60 -13.35 0.58
CA LYS A 133 -11.99 -13.38 -0.75
C LYS A 133 -10.84 -12.37 -0.87
N ILE A 134 -11.07 -11.13 -0.45
CA ILE A 134 -10.03 -10.08 -0.52
C ILE A 134 -8.86 -10.44 0.40
N LEU A 135 -9.14 -10.86 1.63
CA LEU A 135 -8.12 -11.30 2.59
C LEU A 135 -7.17 -12.38 2.06
N GLU A 136 -7.68 -13.36 1.30
CA GLU A 136 -6.83 -14.38 0.67
C GLU A 136 -5.85 -13.77 -0.34
N GLN A 137 -6.30 -12.77 -1.09
CA GLN A 137 -5.48 -12.05 -2.06
C GLN A 137 -4.45 -11.16 -1.36
N GLU A 138 -4.81 -10.42 -0.31
CA GLU A 138 -3.85 -9.57 0.42
C GLU A 138 -2.75 -10.38 1.11
N ARG A 139 -3.08 -11.58 1.59
CA ARG A 139 -2.07 -12.50 2.13
C ARG A 139 -1.08 -12.92 1.05
N ALA A 140 -1.57 -13.21 -0.16
CA ALA A 140 -0.71 -13.55 -1.28
C ALA A 140 0.10 -12.34 -1.78
N ALA A 141 -0.48 -11.14 -1.80
CA ALA A 141 0.21 -9.90 -2.11
C ALA A 141 1.35 -9.63 -1.11
N ALA A 142 1.09 -9.77 0.20
CA ALA A 142 2.12 -9.64 1.24
C ALA A 142 3.29 -10.62 1.05
N GLU A 143 3.00 -11.86 0.66
CA GLU A 143 4.03 -12.87 0.35
C GLU A 143 4.86 -12.44 -0.88
N LYS A 144 4.20 -12.06 -1.99
CA LYS A 144 4.87 -11.58 -3.21
C LYS A 144 5.74 -10.35 -2.95
N VAL A 145 5.25 -9.38 -2.15
CA VAL A 145 6.03 -8.19 -1.78
C VAL A 145 7.24 -8.59 -0.93
N ALA A 146 7.09 -9.53 0.01
CA ALA A 146 8.23 -10.01 0.81
C ALA A 146 9.31 -10.68 -0.05
N GLU A 147 8.93 -11.38 -1.13
CA GLU A 147 9.87 -11.97 -2.09
C GLU A 147 10.73 -10.92 -2.83
N THR A 148 10.31 -9.65 -2.85
CA THR A 148 11.10 -8.55 -3.44
C THR A 148 12.22 -8.03 -2.52
N PHE A 149 12.26 -8.43 -1.24
CA PHE A 149 13.18 -7.83 -0.26
C PHE A 149 14.65 -8.06 -0.59
N ASP A 150 15.00 -9.27 -1.04
CA ASP A 150 16.38 -9.59 -1.42
C ASP A 150 16.83 -8.70 -2.57
N ARG A 151 16.00 -8.59 -3.63
CA ARG A 151 16.30 -7.74 -4.79
C ARG A 151 16.37 -6.27 -4.41
N ALA A 152 15.47 -5.81 -3.55
CA ALA A 152 15.51 -4.43 -3.08
C ALA A 152 16.79 -4.14 -2.30
N ALA A 153 17.23 -5.06 -1.42
CA ALA A 153 18.48 -4.92 -0.67
C ALA A 153 19.71 -4.88 -1.60
N GLU A 154 19.75 -5.72 -2.64
CA GLU A 154 20.80 -5.67 -3.67
C GLU A 154 20.87 -4.30 -4.34
N LEU A 155 19.74 -3.77 -4.81
CA LEU A 155 19.66 -2.45 -5.47
C LEU A 155 20.17 -1.31 -4.59
N LEU A 156 19.92 -1.37 -3.27
CA LEU A 156 20.44 -0.38 -2.33
C LEU A 156 21.97 -0.43 -2.21
N LEU A 157 22.53 -1.64 -2.12
CA LEU A 157 23.98 -1.82 -2.01
C LEU A 157 24.69 -1.42 -3.32
N GLU A 158 24.12 -1.77 -4.48
CA GLU A 158 24.62 -1.36 -5.81
C GLU A 158 24.66 0.17 -5.95
N ALA A 159 23.63 0.87 -5.46
CA ALA A 159 23.59 2.33 -5.46
C ALA A 159 24.71 2.96 -4.62
N GLU A 160 24.95 2.44 -3.40
CA GLU A 160 26.02 2.92 -2.51
C GLU A 160 27.42 2.70 -3.09
N GLU A 161 27.65 1.58 -3.80
CA GLU A 161 28.91 1.32 -4.50
C GLU A 161 29.17 2.33 -5.62
N SER A 162 28.14 2.66 -6.42
CA SER A 162 28.26 3.62 -7.52
C SER A 162 28.57 5.05 -7.05
N GLU A 163 27.97 5.50 -5.94
CA GLU A 163 28.26 6.82 -5.34
C GLU A 163 29.68 6.89 -4.77
N GLY A 164 30.20 5.77 -4.25
CA GLY A 164 31.57 5.66 -3.74
C GLY A 164 32.64 5.73 -4.84
N GLU A 165 32.36 5.20 -6.02
CA GLU A 165 33.28 5.23 -7.17
C GLU A 165 33.34 6.62 -7.83
N GLU A 166 32.20 7.31 -8.01
CA GLU A 166 32.18 8.68 -8.58
C GLU A 166 32.89 9.71 -7.68
N GLY A 167 32.76 9.59 -6.36
CA GLY A 167 33.48 10.44 -5.40
C GLY A 167 34.99 10.15 -5.31
N SER A 168 35.40 8.92 -5.62
CA SER A 168 36.82 8.51 -5.68
C SER A 168 37.51 9.03 -6.95
N ASP A 169 36.83 9.00 -8.09
CA ASP A 169 37.40 9.45 -9.37
C ASP A 169 37.57 10.97 -9.39
N SER A 170 36.58 11.74 -8.91
CA SER A 170 36.66 13.21 -8.84
C SER A 170 37.77 13.70 -7.90
N GLY A 171 37.96 13.04 -6.75
CA GLY A 171 39.02 13.36 -5.80
C GLY A 171 40.43 13.04 -6.33
N SER A 172 40.53 12.06 -7.23
CA SER A 172 41.80 11.69 -7.86
C SER A 172 42.22 12.70 -8.94
N GLU A 173 41.27 13.21 -9.74
CA GLU A 173 41.52 14.22 -10.77
C GLU A 173 41.89 15.59 -10.18
N GLU A 174 41.21 16.02 -9.11
CA GLU A 174 41.48 17.29 -8.42
C GLU A 174 42.89 17.28 -7.76
N ALA A 175 43.24 16.17 -7.10
CA ALA A 175 44.56 16.00 -6.49
C ALA A 175 45.71 15.94 -7.51
N SER A 176 45.45 15.46 -8.74
CA SER A 176 46.42 15.52 -9.83
C SER A 176 46.60 16.93 -10.41
N ARG A 177 45.54 17.76 -10.48
CA ARG A 177 45.62 19.15 -10.96
C ARG A 177 46.38 20.06 -9.99
N GLU A 178 46.15 19.92 -8.68
CA GLU A 178 46.89 20.71 -7.66
C GLU A 178 48.40 20.39 -7.64
N LYS A 179 48.78 19.13 -7.91
CA LYS A 179 50.21 18.74 -8.02
C LYS A 179 50.90 19.25 -9.27
N GLU A 180 50.15 19.51 -10.34
CA GLU A 180 50.66 20.05 -11.59
C GLU A 180 50.86 21.58 -11.51
N GLU A 181 49.94 22.30 -10.85
CA GLU A 181 50.07 23.74 -10.61
C GLU A 181 51.16 24.09 -9.59
N ALA A 182 51.38 23.27 -8.55
CA ALA A 182 52.44 23.49 -7.57
C ALA A 182 53.87 23.26 -8.10
N LYS A 183 54.01 22.77 -9.34
CA LYS A 183 55.29 22.45 -9.98
C LYS A 183 55.67 23.43 -11.10
N SER A 184 54.83 24.44 -11.36
CA SER A 184 55.08 25.53 -12.31
C SER A 184 55.47 26.83 -11.61
#